data_AF-A0A9W8W8M2-F1
#
_entry.id   AF-A0A9W8W8M2-F1
#
_cell.length_a   1.000
_cell.length_b   1.000
_cell.length_c   1.000
_cell.angle_alpha   90.00
_cell.angle_beta   90.00
_cell.angle_gamma   90.00
#
_symmetry.space_group_name_H-M   'P 1'
#
loop_
_entity.id
_entity.type
_entity.pdbx_description
1 polymer ?
#
loop_
_entity_poly.entity_id
_entity_poly.type
_entity_poly.pdbx_seq_one_letter_code
_entity_poly.pdbx_strand_id
1 'polypeptide(L)'
;MSLVRCIPRIAQRSIPQRHFHTAFKCTMSSTDQPSSPTFKSIGITNTDIHKAAGVQLTPHQEVLVGSVLDLFEGRPSLRHLSLWHPTATFHDPITNAVGFDKFAAQWYGLVALFSPITIQSHEVTSSGDPISLRLSNKYVLKGLGTEKVMDSVVDIHVGPDGRIEKLEDKWNDKLPQGPFATASLTPSLIDSS
;
A
#
# COMPACT_ATOMS: atom_id res chain seq x y z
N MET A 1 -83.96 -26.66 4.34
CA MET A 1 -84.41 -25.71 3.28
C MET A 1 -83.74 -26.14 1.99
N SER A 2 -84.54 -26.42 0.97
CA SER A 2 -84.18 -27.06 -0.31
C SER A 2 -84.47 -26.09 -1.45
N LEU A 3 -83.56 -25.96 -2.43
CA LEU A 3 -83.70 -25.35 -3.78
C LEU A 3 -82.29 -25.43 -4.42
N VAL A 4 -81.94 -26.34 -5.33
CA VAL A 4 -82.39 -26.66 -6.71
C VAL A 4 -82.29 -25.48 -7.70
N ARG A 5 -81.62 -25.77 -8.84
CA ARG A 5 -81.65 -25.21 -10.21
C ARG A 5 -80.35 -24.47 -10.61
N CYS A 6 -79.80 -24.53 -11.83
CA CYS A 6 -79.86 -25.39 -13.02
C CYS A 6 -78.89 -24.77 -14.07
N ILE A 7 -77.98 -25.58 -14.68
CA ILE A 7 -77.71 -25.75 -16.15
C ILE A 7 -77.21 -24.50 -16.98
N PRO A 8 -76.51 -24.58 -18.17
CA PRO A 8 -75.59 -25.54 -18.81
C PRO A 8 -74.24 -24.96 -19.34
N ARG A 9 -73.39 -25.91 -19.75
CA ARG A 9 -72.33 -26.04 -20.80
C ARG A 9 -72.25 -25.04 -21.98
N ILE A 10 -71.02 -24.95 -22.56
CA ILE A 10 -70.54 -24.51 -23.91
C ILE A 10 -69.58 -23.29 -23.77
N ALA A 11 -68.38 -23.16 -24.36
CA ALA A 11 -67.64 -23.82 -25.44
C ALA A 11 -66.12 -23.75 -25.20
N GLN A 12 -65.39 -24.68 -25.83
CA GLN A 12 -63.95 -24.67 -26.03
C GLN A 12 -63.48 -23.45 -26.82
N ARG A 13 -62.37 -22.83 -26.40
CA ARG A 13 -61.35 -22.31 -27.33
C ARG A 13 -59.95 -22.58 -26.78
N SER A 14 -59.21 -23.36 -27.54
CA SER A 14 -57.78 -23.63 -27.36
C SER A 14 -56.99 -22.34 -27.56
N ILE A 15 -56.27 -21.89 -26.53
CA ILE A 15 -55.24 -20.86 -26.65
C ILE A 15 -53.90 -21.58 -26.74
N PRO A 16 -53.08 -21.37 -27.78
CA PRO A 16 -51.79 -22.03 -27.89
C PRO A 16 -50.82 -21.48 -26.83
N GLN A 17 -50.21 -22.38 -26.06
CA GLN A 17 -49.11 -22.06 -25.15
C GLN A 17 -47.89 -21.61 -25.95
N ARG A 18 -47.63 -20.30 -25.99
CA ARG A 18 -46.29 -19.78 -26.31
C ARG A 18 -45.40 -20.04 -25.11
N HIS A 19 -44.60 -21.09 -25.21
CA HIS A 19 -43.49 -21.37 -24.33
C HIS A 19 -42.43 -20.27 -24.51
N PHE A 20 -42.45 -19.26 -23.64
CA PHE A 20 -41.27 -18.42 -23.42
C PHE A 20 -40.37 -19.13 -22.42
N HIS A 21 -39.56 -20.08 -22.90
CA HIS A 21 -38.32 -20.44 -22.22
C HIS A 21 -37.21 -19.55 -22.77
N THR A 22 -37.19 -18.29 -22.34
CA THR A 22 -35.94 -17.54 -22.34
C THR A 22 -35.13 -18.10 -21.18
N ALA A 23 -34.37 -19.16 -21.46
CA ALA A 23 -33.28 -19.57 -20.60
C ALA A 23 -32.27 -18.41 -20.59
N PHE A 24 -32.34 -17.55 -19.58
CA PHE A 24 -31.22 -16.72 -19.20
C PHE A 24 -30.11 -17.68 -18.77
N LYS A 25 -29.24 -18.02 -19.73
CA LYS A 25 -27.96 -18.63 -19.48
C LYS A 25 -27.13 -17.54 -18.80
N CYS A 26 -27.26 -17.42 -17.48
CA CYS A 26 -26.27 -16.71 -16.67
C CYS A 26 -24.99 -17.54 -16.74
N THR A 27 -24.21 -17.32 -17.81
CA THR A 27 -22.79 -17.64 -17.81
C THR A 27 -22.17 -16.72 -16.77
N MET A 28 -22.09 -17.19 -15.53
CA MET A 28 -21.26 -16.53 -14.53
C MET A 28 -19.82 -16.68 -14.98
N SER A 29 -19.27 -15.64 -15.62
CA SER A 29 -17.83 -15.46 -15.77
C SER A 29 -17.21 -15.52 -14.39
N SER A 30 -16.61 -16.67 -14.09
CA SER A 30 -15.89 -16.92 -12.85
C SER A 30 -14.50 -16.33 -13.00
N THR A 31 -14.32 -15.03 -12.73
CA THR A 31 -13.02 -14.50 -12.27
C THR A 31 -13.22 -13.10 -11.68
N ASP A 32 -13.53 -13.04 -10.40
CA ASP A 32 -13.17 -11.87 -9.59
C ASP A 32 -12.39 -12.40 -8.38
N GLN A 33 -11.19 -12.89 -8.68
CA GLN A 33 -10.15 -13.04 -7.67
C GLN A 33 -9.44 -11.68 -7.60
N PRO A 34 -9.27 -11.07 -6.42
CA PRO A 34 -8.46 -9.87 -6.32
C PRO A 34 -7.06 -10.20 -6.85
N SER A 35 -6.68 -9.57 -7.97
CA SER A 35 -5.38 -9.79 -8.57
C SER A 35 -4.29 -9.36 -7.58
N SER A 36 -3.30 -10.21 -7.34
CA SER A 36 -2.15 -9.86 -6.49
C SER A 36 -1.49 -8.57 -6.98
N PRO A 37 -0.98 -7.71 -6.07
CA PRO A 37 -0.26 -6.51 -6.44
C PRO A 37 0.92 -6.78 -7.36
N THR A 38 1.15 -5.88 -8.32
CA THR A 38 2.29 -5.89 -9.25
C THR A 38 2.93 -4.51 -9.28
N PHE A 39 4.18 -4.41 -9.79
CA PHE A 39 4.81 -3.10 -10.00
C PHE A 39 3.92 -2.12 -10.77
N LYS A 40 3.32 -2.59 -11.87
CA LYS A 40 2.47 -1.75 -12.72
C LYS A 40 1.18 -1.33 -12.03
N SER A 41 0.52 -2.23 -11.30
CA SER A 41 -0.76 -1.91 -10.64
C SER A 41 -0.57 -0.91 -9.51
N ILE A 42 0.58 -0.93 -8.83
CA ILE A 42 0.92 0.02 -7.77
C ILE A 42 1.48 1.33 -8.35
N GLY A 43 2.17 1.25 -9.50
CA GLY A 43 2.87 2.38 -10.11
C GLY A 43 4.29 2.55 -9.58
N ILE A 44 4.93 1.43 -9.23
CA ILE A 44 6.31 1.39 -8.71
C ILE A 44 7.29 1.72 -9.82
N THR A 45 8.24 2.59 -9.50
CA THR A 45 9.29 3.06 -10.42
C THR A 45 10.63 2.40 -10.13
N ASN A 46 10.95 2.11 -8.87
CA ASN A 46 12.11 1.32 -8.45
C ASN A 46 11.87 -0.17 -8.70
N THR A 47 12.11 -0.60 -9.94
CA THR A 47 11.93 -2.00 -10.40
C THR A 47 13.23 -2.79 -10.53
N ASP A 48 14.38 -2.11 -10.55
CA ASP A 48 15.70 -2.73 -10.51
C ASP A 48 16.15 -2.89 -9.05
N ILE A 49 15.82 -4.04 -8.45
CA ILE A 49 16.09 -4.34 -7.04
C ILE A 49 17.41 -5.07 -6.91
N HIS A 50 18.41 -4.40 -6.34
CA HIS A 50 19.74 -4.97 -6.09
C HIS A 50 19.69 -5.89 -4.88
N LYS A 51 20.23 -7.10 -5.04
CA LYS A 51 20.17 -8.19 -4.06
C LYS A 51 21.58 -8.69 -3.77
N ALA A 52 21.90 -8.90 -2.50
CA ALA A 52 23.15 -9.53 -2.10
C ALA A 52 23.22 -10.98 -2.63
N ALA A 53 24.43 -11.53 -2.72
CA ALA A 53 24.65 -12.89 -3.19
C ALA A 53 23.83 -13.91 -2.37
N GLY A 54 23.05 -14.75 -3.07
CA GLY A 54 22.21 -15.78 -2.44
C GLY A 54 20.84 -15.30 -1.94
N VAL A 55 20.56 -13.99 -1.97
CA VAL A 55 19.24 -13.45 -1.60
C VAL A 55 18.26 -13.60 -2.76
N GLN A 56 17.13 -14.25 -2.49
CA GLN A 56 16.04 -14.42 -3.45
C GLN A 56 14.75 -13.86 -2.84
N LEU A 57 14.08 -12.98 -3.58
CA LEU A 57 12.79 -12.42 -3.20
C LEU A 57 11.68 -13.10 -4.00
N THR A 58 10.54 -13.31 -3.35
CA THR A 58 9.31 -13.65 -4.07
C THR A 58 8.81 -12.45 -4.87
N PRO A 59 7.98 -12.63 -5.91
CA PRO A 59 7.41 -11.53 -6.67
C PRO A 59 6.67 -10.50 -5.80
N HIS A 60 5.99 -10.97 -4.75
CA HIS A 60 5.31 -10.10 -3.80
C HIS A 60 6.29 -9.29 -2.95
N GLN A 61 7.36 -9.92 -2.46
CA GLN A 61 8.42 -9.20 -1.73
C GLN A 61 9.11 -8.15 -2.61
N GLU A 62 9.32 -8.43 -3.90
CA GLU A 62 9.85 -7.43 -4.84
C GLU A 62 8.92 -6.22 -4.94
N VAL A 63 7.59 -6.42 -5.02
CA VAL A 63 6.61 -5.33 -4.99
C VAL A 63 6.68 -4.52 -3.69
N LEU A 64 6.80 -5.17 -2.54
CA LEU A 64 6.93 -4.47 -1.26
C LEU A 64 8.21 -3.64 -1.18
N VAL A 65 9.35 -4.22 -1.57
CA VAL A 65 10.66 -3.54 -1.57
C VAL A 65 10.64 -2.36 -2.55
N GLY A 66 10.20 -2.56 -3.78
CA GLY A 66 10.11 -1.49 -4.78
C GLY A 66 9.19 -0.34 -4.34
N SER A 67 8.04 -0.66 -3.73
CA SER A 67 7.15 0.34 -3.12
C SER A 67 7.85 1.15 -2.03
N VAL A 68 8.58 0.49 -1.14
CA VAL A 68 9.33 1.15 -0.06
C VAL A 68 10.44 2.04 -0.62
N LEU A 69 11.17 1.59 -1.65
CA LEU A 69 12.19 2.41 -2.32
C LEU A 69 11.57 3.66 -2.96
N ASP A 70 10.40 3.55 -3.60
CA ASP A 70 9.66 4.71 -4.12
C ASP A 70 9.28 5.71 -3.01
N LEU A 71 8.89 5.23 -1.82
CA LEU A 71 8.63 6.08 -0.66
C LEU A 71 9.91 6.82 -0.22
N PHE A 72 11.05 6.13 -0.18
CA PHE A 72 12.34 6.73 0.14
C PHE A 72 12.88 7.67 -0.95
N GLU A 73 12.43 7.57 -2.21
CA GLU A 73 12.69 8.57 -3.26
C GLU A 73 11.68 9.74 -3.25
N GLY A 74 10.79 9.79 -2.28
CA GLY A 74 9.79 10.86 -2.19
C GLY A 74 8.66 10.73 -3.21
N ARG A 75 8.23 9.51 -3.54
CA ARG A 75 7.10 9.22 -4.43
C ARG A 75 5.90 8.57 -3.68
N PRO A 76 5.40 9.14 -2.58
CA PRO A 76 4.24 8.60 -1.87
C PRO A 76 2.98 8.67 -2.72
N SER A 77 2.21 7.59 -2.69
CA SER A 77 0.89 7.51 -3.30
C SER A 77 -0.02 6.63 -2.46
N LEU A 78 -1.34 6.85 -2.54
CA LEU A 78 -2.30 5.96 -1.87
C LEU A 78 -2.16 4.50 -2.32
N ARG A 79 -1.69 4.25 -3.55
CA ARG A 79 -1.42 2.89 -4.02
C ARG A 79 -0.21 2.27 -3.30
N HIS A 80 0.88 3.00 -3.14
CA HIS A 80 2.02 2.55 -2.32
C HIS A 80 1.58 2.25 -0.87
N LEU A 81 0.81 3.15 -0.28
CA LEU A 81 0.32 3.01 1.10
C LEU A 81 -0.74 1.91 1.26
N SER A 82 -1.40 1.48 0.18
CA SER A 82 -2.35 0.35 0.22
C SER A 82 -1.69 -1.00 0.50
N LEU A 83 -0.36 -1.10 0.32
CA LEU A 83 0.45 -2.26 0.67
C LEU A 83 0.77 -2.35 2.17
N TRP A 84 0.39 -1.34 2.95
CA TRP A 84 0.59 -1.31 4.40
C TRP A 84 -0.69 -1.73 5.10
N HIS A 85 -0.54 -2.45 6.22
CA HIS A 85 -1.67 -2.72 7.10
C HIS A 85 -2.19 -1.38 7.68
N PRO A 86 -3.51 -1.18 7.86
CA PRO A 86 -4.05 0.09 8.39
C PRO A 86 -3.52 0.46 9.77
N THR A 87 -3.10 -0.54 10.56
CA THR A 87 -2.48 -0.35 11.89
C THR A 87 -0.96 -0.50 11.86
N ALA A 88 -0.34 -0.48 10.68
CA ALA A 88 1.09 -0.64 10.54
C ALA A 88 1.87 0.47 11.24
N THR A 89 3.15 0.20 11.47
CA THR A 89 4.06 1.13 12.16
C THR A 89 5.22 1.52 11.24
N PHE A 90 5.59 2.79 11.29
CA PHE A 90 6.85 3.29 10.75
C PHE A 90 7.69 3.82 11.91
N HIS A 91 8.92 3.32 12.04
CA HIS A 91 9.83 3.69 13.09
C HIS A 91 11.17 4.14 12.50
N ASP A 92 11.64 5.30 12.93
CA ASP A 92 13.02 5.74 12.78
C ASP A 92 13.53 6.24 14.16
N PRO A 93 14.80 6.61 14.34
CA PRO A 93 15.32 7.02 15.65
C PRO A 93 14.63 8.23 16.30
N ILE A 94 13.87 9.02 15.54
CA ILE A 94 13.21 10.25 15.99
C ILE A 94 11.68 10.23 15.83
N THR A 95 11.14 9.18 15.21
CA THR A 95 9.73 9.08 14.83
C THR A 95 9.19 7.68 15.15
N ASN A 96 8.03 7.63 15.79
CA ASN A 96 7.23 6.41 15.89
C ASN A 96 5.80 6.70 15.43
N ALA A 97 5.52 6.37 14.17
CA ALA A 97 4.24 6.62 13.52
C ALA A 97 3.40 5.34 13.50
N VAL A 98 2.29 5.33 14.24
CA VAL A 98 1.40 4.17 14.37
C VAL A 98 0.07 4.44 13.67
N GLY A 99 -0.28 3.56 12.73
CA GLY A 99 -1.52 3.63 11.96
C GLY A 99 -1.43 4.51 10.71
N PHE A 100 -2.37 4.28 9.80
CA PHE A 100 -2.41 4.85 8.44
C PHE A 100 -2.17 6.35 8.40
N ASP A 101 -2.95 7.13 9.16
CA ASP A 101 -2.86 8.59 9.14
C ASP A 101 -1.47 9.09 9.53
N LYS A 102 -0.80 8.40 10.47
CA LYS A 102 0.51 8.82 10.99
C LYS A 102 1.63 8.46 10.03
N PHE A 103 1.70 7.23 9.53
CA PHE A 103 2.76 6.87 8.58
C PHE A 103 2.57 7.55 7.23
N ALA A 104 1.32 7.76 6.78
CA ALA A 104 1.05 8.50 5.57
C ALA A 104 1.52 9.96 5.70
N ALA A 105 1.18 10.62 6.81
CA ALA A 105 1.63 11.98 7.08
C ALA A 105 3.15 12.10 7.09
N GLN A 106 3.87 11.10 7.62
CA GLN A 106 5.33 11.07 7.59
C GLN A 106 5.88 11.05 6.16
N TRP A 107 5.40 10.14 5.31
CA TRP A 107 5.88 10.04 3.92
C TRP A 107 5.56 11.29 3.09
N TYR A 108 4.36 11.87 3.25
CA TYR A 108 4.00 13.11 2.57
C TYR A 108 4.74 14.33 3.13
N GLY A 109 4.97 14.38 4.45
CA GLY A 109 5.76 15.41 5.11
C GLY A 109 7.21 15.44 4.65
N LEU A 110 7.80 14.26 4.42
CA LEU A 110 9.14 14.12 3.85
C LEU A 110 9.26 14.85 2.49
N VAL A 111 8.30 14.64 1.59
CA VAL A 111 8.27 15.30 0.27
C VAL A 111 7.94 16.79 0.37
N ALA A 112 7.22 17.21 1.41
CA ALA A 112 6.94 18.63 1.64
C ALA A 112 8.22 19.40 1.97
N LEU A 113 9.11 18.81 2.79
CA LEU A 113 10.32 19.46 3.31
C LEU A 113 11.56 19.27 2.42
N PHE A 114 11.68 18.13 1.76
CA PHE A 114 12.87 17.78 0.98
C PHE A 114 12.57 17.68 -0.51
N SER A 115 13.44 18.25 -1.34
CA SER A 115 13.49 18.03 -2.78
C SER A 115 14.80 18.55 -3.36
N PRO A 116 15.52 17.75 -4.16
CA PRO A 116 15.25 16.34 -4.46
C PRO A 116 15.50 15.41 -3.27
N ILE A 117 14.91 14.21 -3.35
CA ILE A 117 15.26 13.05 -2.52
C ILE A 117 15.76 11.98 -3.49
N THR A 118 16.92 11.39 -3.23
CA THR A 118 17.57 10.49 -4.20
C THR A 118 18.33 9.37 -3.52
N ILE A 119 17.93 8.14 -3.84
CA ILE A 119 18.65 6.93 -3.40
C ILE A 119 20.02 6.93 -4.07
N GLN A 120 21.07 6.86 -3.25
CA GLN A 120 22.46 6.75 -3.70
C GLN A 120 22.84 5.29 -3.95
N SER A 121 22.36 4.39 -3.07
CA SER A 121 22.53 2.94 -3.24
C SER A 121 21.47 2.21 -2.41
N HIS A 122 21.11 1.01 -2.86
CA HIS A 122 20.33 0.07 -2.06
C HIS A 122 20.83 -1.36 -2.32
N GLU A 123 20.70 -2.24 -1.34
CA GLU A 123 20.98 -3.67 -1.49
C GLU A 123 20.13 -4.46 -0.50
N VAL A 124 19.32 -5.40 -1.02
CA VAL A 124 18.56 -6.33 -0.18
C VAL A 124 19.51 -7.41 0.35
N THR A 125 19.62 -7.49 1.67
CA THR A 125 20.56 -8.35 2.40
C THR A 125 19.91 -9.59 3.01
N SER A 126 18.59 -9.59 3.21
CA SER A 126 17.82 -10.72 3.72
C SER A 126 16.41 -10.71 3.12
N SER A 127 15.89 -11.89 2.76
CA SER A 127 14.51 -12.11 2.31
C SER A 127 13.63 -12.81 3.35
N GLY A 128 14.11 -12.91 4.60
CA GLY A 128 13.36 -13.47 5.71
C GLY A 128 12.26 -12.52 6.22
N ASP A 129 11.92 -12.69 7.50
CA ASP A 129 11.10 -11.73 8.25
C ASP A 129 11.96 -11.18 9.40
N PRO A 130 12.43 -9.92 9.31
CA PRO A 130 12.12 -8.95 8.25
C PRO A 130 12.87 -9.19 6.93
N ILE A 131 12.35 -8.60 5.85
CA ILE A 131 13.12 -8.31 4.65
C ILE A 131 14.04 -7.14 4.99
N SER A 132 15.36 -7.33 4.94
CA SER A 132 16.34 -6.32 5.34
C SER A 132 17.10 -5.79 4.13
N LEU A 133 17.23 -4.47 4.02
CA LEU A 133 18.06 -3.82 3.01
C LEU A 133 18.98 -2.76 3.62
N ARG A 134 20.15 -2.60 3.02
CA ARG A 134 21.00 -1.42 3.22
C ARG A 134 20.54 -0.35 2.26
N LEU A 135 20.42 0.87 2.75
CA LEU A 135 19.95 2.01 1.97
C LEU A 135 20.83 3.22 2.26
N SER A 136 21.33 3.89 1.23
CA SER A 136 21.93 5.22 1.34
C SER A 136 21.08 6.20 0.56
N ASN A 137 20.60 7.25 1.22
CA ASN A 137 19.66 8.21 0.64
C ASN A 137 20.11 9.64 0.85
N LYS A 138 19.99 10.48 -0.18
CA LYS A 138 20.33 11.91 -0.13
C LYS A 138 19.06 12.75 -0.10
N TYR A 139 18.96 13.61 0.90
CA TYR A 139 17.88 14.57 1.09
C TYR A 139 18.40 16.00 0.89
N VAL A 140 17.67 16.80 0.13
CA VAL A 140 17.98 18.23 -0.05
C VAL A 140 16.87 19.07 0.56
N LEU A 141 17.19 19.91 1.53
CA LEU A 141 16.19 20.78 2.18
C LEU A 141 15.73 21.87 1.21
N LYS A 142 14.42 21.97 0.98
CA LYS A 142 13.87 22.99 0.08
C LYS A 142 14.20 24.40 0.56
N GLY A 143 14.49 25.29 -0.39
CA GLY A 143 14.77 26.70 -0.13
C GLY A 143 16.19 27.00 0.38
N LEU A 144 16.82 26.09 1.12
CA LEU A 144 18.21 26.26 1.61
C LEU A 144 19.24 25.51 0.77
N GLY A 145 18.85 24.45 0.06
CA GLY A 145 19.76 23.62 -0.75
C GLY A 145 20.71 22.76 0.09
N THR A 146 20.54 22.74 1.42
CA THR A 146 21.37 21.94 2.32
C THR A 146 21.14 20.45 2.05
N GLU A 147 22.21 19.74 1.74
CA GLU A 147 22.18 18.31 1.50
C GLU A 147 22.49 17.52 2.77
N LYS A 148 21.83 16.36 2.91
CA LYS A 148 22.11 15.37 3.95
C LYS A 148 22.06 13.98 3.34
N VAL A 149 23.13 13.21 3.53
CA VAL A 149 23.13 11.77 3.25
C VAL A 149 22.85 11.01 4.54
N MET A 150 21.98 10.02 4.45
CA MET A 150 21.65 9.09 5.52
C MET A 150 21.92 7.67 5.03
N ASP A 151 22.66 6.89 5.81
CA ASP A 151 22.76 5.45 5.57
C ASP A 151 21.99 4.70 6.66
N SER A 152 21.21 3.74 6.19
CA SER A 152 20.23 3.03 6.99
C SER A 152 20.29 1.54 6.75
N VAL A 153 19.93 0.78 7.77
CA VAL A 153 19.35 -0.57 7.60
C VAL A 153 17.84 -0.42 7.67
N VAL A 154 17.15 -0.75 6.59
CA VAL A 154 15.70 -0.76 6.54
C VAL A 154 15.21 -2.18 6.68
N ASP A 155 14.32 -2.41 7.65
CA ASP A 155 13.67 -3.70 7.88
C ASP A 155 12.17 -3.60 7.60
N ILE A 156 11.66 -4.48 6.73
CA ILE A 156 10.26 -4.56 6.34
C ILE A 156 9.68 -5.86 6.91
N HIS A 157 8.81 -5.74 7.90
CA HIS A 157 8.07 -6.86 8.49
C HIS A 157 6.73 -7.01 7.78
N VAL A 158 6.43 -8.23 7.35
CA VAL A 158 5.24 -8.53 6.53
C VAL A 158 4.27 -9.39 7.33
N GLY A 159 3.05 -8.90 7.47
CA GLY A 159 1.99 -9.59 8.17
C GLY A 159 1.48 -10.85 7.45
N PRO A 160 0.65 -11.66 8.13
CA PRO A 160 0.07 -12.87 7.55
C PRO A 160 -0.88 -12.58 6.38
N ASP A 161 -1.35 -11.34 6.25
CA ASP A 161 -2.18 -10.88 5.12
C ASP A 161 -1.33 -10.39 3.92
N GLY A 162 -0.01 -10.48 4.01
CA GLY A 162 0.93 -10.04 2.99
C GLY A 162 1.17 -8.54 2.96
N ARG A 163 0.64 -7.75 3.90
CA ARG A 163 0.89 -6.30 3.94
C ARG A 163 2.02 -5.96 4.91
N ILE A 164 2.61 -4.78 4.74
CA ILE A 164 3.62 -4.27 5.65
C ILE A 164 2.96 -3.97 6.99
N GLU A 165 3.39 -4.64 8.06
CA GLU A 165 2.93 -4.38 9.43
C GLU A 165 3.88 -3.45 10.18
N LYS A 166 5.16 -3.48 9.84
CA LYS A 166 6.18 -2.63 10.46
C LYS A 166 7.29 -2.35 9.47
N LEU A 167 7.70 -1.09 9.40
CA LEU A 167 8.91 -0.67 8.72
C LEU A 167 9.82 0.05 9.71
N GLU A 168 11.06 -0.40 9.82
CA GLU A 168 12.08 0.21 10.67
C GLU A 168 13.18 0.80 9.77
N ASP A 169 13.42 2.10 9.89
CA ASP A 169 14.54 2.80 9.26
C ASP A 169 15.62 3.05 10.33
N LYS A 170 16.63 2.18 10.38
CA LYS A 170 17.67 2.20 11.41
C LYS A 170 18.88 2.97 10.90
N TRP A 171 18.99 4.23 11.29
CA TRP A 171 20.11 5.09 10.89
C TRP A 171 21.40 4.63 11.58
N ASN A 172 22.53 4.75 10.88
CA ASN A 172 23.86 4.30 11.33
C ASN A 172 24.49 5.17 12.46
N ASP A 173 23.79 5.30 13.59
CA ASP A 173 24.20 6.00 14.83
C ASP A 173 24.49 7.50 14.69
N LYS A 174 24.23 8.09 13.52
CA LYS A 174 24.38 9.54 13.28
C LYS A 174 23.02 10.20 13.19
N LEU A 175 22.45 10.55 14.35
CA LEU A 175 21.32 11.48 14.38
C LEU A 175 21.72 12.77 13.63
N PRO A 176 20.89 13.23 12.67
CA PRO A 176 21.15 14.48 11.98
C PRO A 176 21.04 15.62 12.99
N GLN A 177 22.14 16.35 13.21
CA GLN A 177 22.10 17.57 14.01
C GLN A 177 21.56 18.74 13.16
N GLY A 178 20.87 19.69 13.79
CA GLY A 178 20.35 20.90 13.15
C GLY A 178 18.88 20.80 12.73
N PRO A 179 18.40 21.63 11.77
CA PRO A 179 16.96 21.77 11.43
C PRO A 179 16.30 20.46 10.94
N PHE A 180 17.11 19.45 10.60
CA PHE A 180 16.69 18.11 10.26
C PHE A 180 16.12 17.31 11.44
N ALA A 181 16.54 17.59 12.68
CA ALA A 181 15.99 16.96 13.89
C ALA A 181 14.67 17.60 14.37
N THR A 182 14.45 18.87 14.05
CA THR A 182 13.23 19.61 14.46
C THR A 182 12.05 19.31 13.53
N ALA A 183 12.32 18.91 12.30
CA ALA A 183 11.30 18.60 11.30
C ALA A 183 10.41 17.38 11.65
N SER A 184 10.88 16.47 12.51
CA SER A 184 10.16 15.23 12.85
C SER A 184 9.17 15.38 14.01
N LEU A 185 9.22 16.45 14.81
CA LEU A 185 8.36 16.60 15.98
C LEU A 185 8.08 18.08 16.31
N THR A 186 7.09 18.65 15.64
CA THR A 186 6.27 19.71 16.25
C THR A 186 4.81 19.48 15.91
N PRO A 187 3.98 18.98 16.85
CA PRO A 187 2.59 19.36 16.83
C PRO A 187 2.59 20.88 17.02
N SER A 188 2.12 21.61 16.01
CA SER A 188 1.76 23.01 16.16
C SER A 188 0.84 23.12 17.38
N LEU A 189 1.34 23.70 18.47
CA LEU A 189 0.53 24.19 19.56
C LEU A 189 -0.41 25.24 18.97
N ILE A 190 -1.64 24.81 18.69
CA ILE A 190 -2.75 25.72 18.48
C ILE A 190 -3.11 26.26 19.86
N ASP A 191 -2.95 27.56 19.94
CA ASP A 191 -3.37 28.53 20.93
C ASP A 191 -4.59 28.11 21.77
N SER A 192 -4.49 28.32 23.08
CA SER A 192 -5.63 28.35 23.99
C SER A 192 -5.40 29.52 24.94
N SER A 193 -5.86 30.68 24.49
CA SER A 193 -6.21 31.83 25.33
C SER A 193 -7.73 31.97 25.35
#